data_AF-A0A2K3LAQ2-F1
#
_entry.id   AF-A0A2K3LAQ2-F1
#
_cell.length_a   1.000
_cell.length_b   1.000
_cell.length_c   1.000
_cell.angle_alpha   90.00
_cell.angle_beta   90.00
_cell.angle_gamma   90.00
#
_symmetry.space_group_name_H-M   'P 1'
#
loop_
_entity.id
_entity.type
_entity.pdbx_description
1 polymer ?
#
loop_
_entity_poly.entity_id
_entity_poly.type
_entity_poly.pdbx_seq_one_letter_code
_entity_poly.pdbx_strand_id
1 'polypeptide(L)'
;MGGGALMGGDQGGIPISMNSISSEAAMFDVEYGRWLEEHHRLVCELRAAVDEHLHENELRLYVENCLAHYDQVINLKAILARTDVFHLVYGMWKTPAERCFMWIGGFRPSELIKIIISQIEPLTEQQILGICGLQQSTQEAEEALSQGLDALNQSLSETITSDSLSCPPNMANYMGQMALAMNKLSTLESFVRQ
;
A
#
# COMPACT_ATOMS: atom_id res chain seq x y z
N MET A 1 -54.89 -33.43 -26.50
CA MET A 1 -53.68 -34.26 -26.69
C MET A 1 -52.51 -33.29 -26.57
N GLY A 2 -51.93 -33.12 -25.38
CA GLY A 2 -50.74 -33.86 -24.93
C GLY A 2 -49.49 -33.10 -25.41
N GLY A 3 -48.55 -32.59 -24.61
CA GLY A 3 -48.18 -32.84 -23.21
C GLY A 3 -46.64 -32.85 -23.13
N GLY A 4 -46.07 -32.21 -22.11
CA GLY A 4 -44.68 -32.37 -21.62
C GLY A 4 -43.63 -31.48 -22.32
N ALA A 5 -43.05 -30.44 -21.71
CA ALA A 5 -42.19 -30.35 -20.51
C ALA A 5 -40.76 -30.89 -20.73
N LEU A 6 -39.74 -30.03 -20.52
CA LEU A 6 -38.54 -30.31 -19.70
C LEU A 6 -37.52 -29.13 -19.72
N MET A 7 -37.34 -28.55 -18.53
CA MET A 7 -36.11 -28.09 -17.87
C MET A 7 -35.14 -27.05 -18.46
N GLY A 8 -34.72 -26.17 -17.54
CA GLY A 8 -33.47 -25.40 -17.54
C GLY A 8 -33.78 -23.95 -17.17
N GLY A 9 -33.72 -23.49 -15.93
CA GLY A 9 -32.76 -23.81 -14.88
C GLY A 9 -32.29 -22.46 -14.35
N ASP A 10 -32.71 -22.16 -13.13
CA ASP A 10 -32.39 -20.98 -12.34
C ASP A 10 -30.88 -20.67 -12.39
N GLN A 11 -30.51 -19.52 -12.94
CA GLN A 11 -29.25 -18.87 -12.60
C GLN A 11 -29.60 -17.43 -12.22
N GLY A 12 -29.95 -17.29 -10.94
CA GLY A 12 -29.64 -16.10 -10.19
C GLY A 12 -28.14 -15.80 -10.34
N GLY A 13 -27.82 -15.06 -11.39
CA GLY A 13 -26.61 -14.26 -11.40
C GLY A 13 -26.79 -13.28 -10.25
N ILE A 14 -26.06 -13.50 -9.16
CA ILE A 14 -25.78 -12.43 -8.21
C ILE A 14 -25.33 -11.26 -9.08
N PRO A 15 -26.03 -10.11 -9.09
CA PRO A 15 -25.39 -8.92 -9.59
C PRO A 15 -24.23 -8.73 -8.62
N ILE A 16 -23.01 -9.07 -9.07
CA ILE A 16 -21.81 -8.65 -8.39
C ILE A 16 -21.97 -7.14 -8.37
N SER A 17 -22.40 -6.62 -7.23
CA SER A 17 -22.55 -5.19 -6.99
C SER A 17 -21.19 -4.61 -7.31
N MET A 18 -21.08 -4.01 -8.49
CA MET A 18 -19.85 -3.39 -8.95
C MET A 18 -19.64 -2.20 -8.01
N ASN A 19 -18.77 -2.43 -7.02
CA ASN A 19 -18.18 -1.49 -6.10
C ASN A 19 -19.00 -0.23 -5.85
N SER A 20 -19.87 -0.23 -4.83
CA SER A 20 -20.16 1.04 -4.18
C SER A 20 -18.86 1.49 -3.52
N ILE A 21 -18.10 2.34 -4.22
CA ILE A 21 -16.93 3.02 -3.66
C ILE A 21 -17.40 3.65 -2.35
N SER A 22 -16.69 3.38 -1.24
CA SER A 22 -17.02 4.02 0.04
C SER A 22 -16.99 5.53 -0.13
N SER A 23 -17.82 6.26 0.62
CA SER A 23 -17.85 7.72 0.53
C SER A 23 -16.46 8.32 0.76
N GLU A 24 -15.68 7.69 1.63
CA GLU A 24 -14.30 8.01 1.99
C GLU A 24 -13.33 7.73 0.83
N ALA A 25 -13.47 6.60 0.14
CA ALA A 25 -12.67 6.27 -1.03
C ALA A 25 -12.93 7.24 -2.20
N ALA A 26 -14.20 7.59 -2.44
CA ALA A 26 -14.56 8.56 -3.48
C ALA A 26 -14.04 9.97 -3.14
N MET A 27 -14.12 10.39 -1.87
CA MET A 27 -13.55 11.65 -1.40
C MET A 27 -12.03 11.67 -1.58
N PHE A 28 -11.35 10.57 -1.20
CA PHE A 28 -9.91 10.44 -1.40
C PHE A 28 -9.52 10.60 -2.88
N ASP A 29 -10.23 9.96 -3.80
CA ASP A 29 -9.92 10.06 -5.24
C ASP A 29 -10.01 11.51 -5.74
N VAL A 30 -11.02 12.27 -5.27
CA VAL A 30 -11.18 13.68 -5.62
C VAL A 30 -10.06 14.55 -5.04
N GLU A 31 -9.75 14.39 -3.75
CA GLU A 31 -8.70 15.18 -3.11
C GLU A 31 -7.30 14.81 -3.62
N TYR A 32 -7.06 13.54 -3.95
CA TYR A 32 -5.82 13.11 -4.60
C TYR A 32 -5.68 13.72 -6.00
N GLY A 33 -6.76 13.80 -6.77
CA GLY A 33 -6.78 14.50 -8.07
C GLY A 33 -6.37 15.97 -7.94
N ARG A 34 -6.95 16.70 -6.98
CA ARG A 34 -6.55 18.10 -6.69
C ARG A 34 -5.11 18.20 -6.24
N TRP A 35 -4.67 17.27 -5.39
CA TRP A 35 -3.29 17.23 -4.94
C TRP A 35 -2.31 17.06 -6.11
N LEU A 36 -2.65 16.24 -7.12
CA LEU A 36 -1.84 16.06 -8.33
C LEU A 36 -1.73 17.34 -9.17
N GLU A 37 -2.83 18.07 -9.34
CA GLU A 37 -2.85 19.36 -10.06
C GLU A 37 -1.93 20.37 -9.38
N GLU A 38 -2.04 20.49 -8.05
CA GLU A 38 -1.19 21.38 -7.26
C GLU A 38 0.27 20.92 -7.23
N HIS A 39 0.50 19.60 -7.16
CA HIS A 39 1.86 19.04 -7.22
C HIS A 39 2.53 19.40 -8.55
N HIS A 40 1.80 19.29 -9.67
CA HIS A 40 2.32 19.69 -10.97
C HIS A 40 2.68 21.18 -11.00
N ARG A 41 1.83 22.06 -10.45
CA ARG A 41 2.11 23.49 -10.35
C ARG A 41 3.38 23.78 -9.55
N LEU A 42 3.51 23.21 -8.35
CA LEU A 42 4.67 23.39 -7.47
C LEU A 42 5.97 22.88 -8.10
N VAL A 43 5.94 21.74 -8.80
CA VAL A 43 7.11 21.20 -9.51
C VAL A 43 7.53 22.11 -10.66
N CYS A 44 6.57 22.67 -11.41
CA CYS A 44 6.85 23.63 -12.48
C CYS A 44 7.48 24.91 -11.93
N GLU A 45 6.99 25.43 -10.80
CA GLU A 45 7.56 26.61 -10.14
C GLU A 45 8.97 26.37 -9.60
N LEU A 46 9.20 25.23 -8.95
CA LEU A 46 10.54 24.85 -8.49
C LEU A 46 11.50 24.70 -9.67
N ARG A 47 11.06 24.10 -10.78
CA ARG A 47 11.88 23.98 -11.99
C ARG A 47 12.23 25.35 -12.57
N ALA A 48 11.26 26.24 -12.69
CA ALA A 48 11.50 27.60 -13.17
C ALA A 48 12.49 28.36 -12.26
N ALA A 49 12.33 28.25 -10.94
CA ALA A 49 13.25 28.84 -9.96
C ALA A 49 14.69 28.31 -10.10
N VAL A 50 14.84 27.01 -10.38
CA VAL A 50 16.15 26.40 -10.66
C VAL A 50 16.73 26.90 -11.98
N ASP A 51 15.91 26.96 -13.04
CA ASP A 51 16.34 27.43 -14.38
C ASP A 51 16.75 28.92 -14.36
N GLU A 52 16.09 29.74 -13.55
CA GLU A 52 16.42 31.16 -13.32
C GLU A 52 17.63 31.38 -12.41
N HIS A 53 18.21 30.31 -11.84
CA HIS A 53 19.34 30.38 -10.93
C HIS A 53 19.07 31.28 -9.70
N LEU A 54 17.87 31.17 -9.13
CA LEU A 54 17.52 31.93 -7.92
C LEU A 54 18.48 31.59 -6.76
N HIS A 55 18.62 32.53 -5.82
CA HIS A 55 19.50 32.33 -4.68
C HIS A 55 18.99 31.20 -3.79
N GLU A 56 19.91 30.51 -3.11
CA GLU A 56 19.61 29.34 -2.26
C GLU A 56 18.50 29.61 -1.22
N ASN A 57 18.47 30.83 -0.65
CA ASN A 57 17.44 31.22 0.31
C ASN A 57 16.03 31.26 -0.30
N GLU A 58 15.91 31.66 -1.56
CA GLU A 58 14.63 31.67 -2.29
C GLU A 58 14.26 30.26 -2.73
N LEU A 59 15.22 29.48 -3.26
CA LEU A 59 15.03 28.07 -3.60
C LEU A 59 14.55 27.23 -2.41
N ARG A 60 15.06 27.51 -1.21
CA ARG A 60 14.65 26.84 0.03
C ARG A 60 13.13 26.94 0.25
N LEU A 61 12.53 28.10 -0.03
CA LEU A 61 11.08 28.29 0.12
C LEU A 61 10.29 27.36 -0.82
N TYR A 62 10.71 27.22 -2.08
CA TYR A 62 10.06 26.32 -3.03
C TYR A 62 10.19 24.85 -2.61
N VAL A 63 11.36 24.46 -2.11
CA VAL A 63 11.59 23.10 -1.58
C VAL A 63 10.72 22.84 -0.34
N GLU A 64 10.68 23.78 0.60
CA GLU A 64 9.84 23.67 1.81
C GLU A 64 8.35 23.55 1.45
N ASN A 65 7.87 24.33 0.49
CA ASN A 65 6.51 24.22 -0.02
C ASN A 65 6.22 22.84 -0.64
N CYS A 66 7.17 22.30 -1.41
CA CYS A 66 7.04 20.94 -1.98
C CYS A 66 6.98 19.88 -0.87
N LEU A 67 7.84 19.98 0.15
CA LEU A 67 7.85 19.04 1.29
C LEU A 67 6.54 19.10 2.07
N ALA A 68 6.05 20.31 2.38
CA ALA A 68 4.76 20.49 3.04
C ALA A 68 3.59 19.95 2.20
N HIS A 69 3.69 20.02 0.86
CA HIS A 69 2.70 19.41 -0.04
C HIS A 69 2.72 17.88 0.04
N TYR A 70 3.89 17.25 0.16
CA TYR A 70 3.99 15.80 0.36
C TYR A 70 3.37 15.33 1.69
N ASP A 71 3.50 16.11 2.76
CA ASP A 71 2.86 15.79 4.05
C ASP A 71 1.33 15.67 3.91
N GLN A 72 0.72 16.48 3.04
CA GLN A 72 -0.73 16.42 2.78
C GLN A 72 -1.14 15.08 2.17
N VAL A 73 -0.42 14.59 1.15
CA VAL A 73 -0.78 13.30 0.53
C VAL A 73 -0.49 12.13 1.46
N ILE A 74 0.55 12.21 2.29
CA ILE A 74 0.81 11.19 3.32
C ILE A 74 -0.35 11.15 4.32
N ASN A 75 -0.84 12.32 4.75
CA ASN A 75 -1.99 12.40 5.65
C ASN A 75 -3.28 11.85 5.01
N LEU A 76 -3.58 12.22 3.76
CA LEU A 76 -4.72 11.68 3.01
C LEU A 76 -4.66 10.15 2.93
N LYS A 77 -3.50 9.59 2.58
CA LYS A 77 -3.27 8.14 2.53
C LYS A 77 -3.41 7.50 3.91
N ALA A 78 -2.94 8.14 4.97
CA ALA A 78 -3.03 7.63 6.34
C ALA A 78 -4.48 7.61 6.86
N ILE A 79 -5.30 8.59 6.50
CA ILE A 79 -6.74 8.60 6.81
C ILE A 79 -7.42 7.44 6.08
N LEU A 80 -7.19 7.31 4.76
CA LEU A 80 -7.78 6.24 3.96
C LEU A 80 -7.32 4.85 4.44
N ALA A 81 -6.06 4.68 4.82
CA ALA A 81 -5.54 3.41 5.34
C ALA A 81 -6.34 2.87 6.54
N ARG A 82 -6.90 3.77 7.36
CA ARG A 82 -7.67 3.41 8.57
C ARG A 82 -9.11 3.02 8.25
N THR A 83 -9.67 3.51 7.15
CA THR A 83 -11.07 3.28 6.78
C THR A 83 -11.21 2.24 5.68
N ASP A 84 -10.32 2.27 4.70
CA ASP A 84 -10.33 1.40 3.51
C ASP A 84 -8.91 1.18 2.97
N VAL A 85 -8.17 0.28 3.61
CA VAL A 85 -6.83 -0.11 3.16
C VAL A 85 -6.83 -0.77 1.78
N PHE A 86 -7.94 -1.42 1.39
CA PHE A 86 -8.05 -2.06 0.08
C PHE A 86 -8.11 -1.04 -1.05
N HIS A 87 -8.86 0.06 -0.87
CA HIS A 87 -8.84 1.17 -1.82
C HIS A 87 -7.47 1.84 -1.89
N LEU A 88 -6.75 1.95 -0.76
CA LEU A 88 -5.40 2.51 -0.78
C LEU A 88 -4.41 1.63 -1.58
N VAL A 89 -4.48 0.31 -1.44
CA VAL A 89 -3.56 -0.63 -2.11
C VAL A 89 -3.96 -0.89 -3.57
N TYR A 90 -5.24 -1.20 -3.81
CA TYR A 90 -5.76 -1.70 -5.09
C TYR A 90 -6.69 -0.73 -5.83
N GLY A 91 -6.98 0.43 -5.25
CA GLY A 91 -7.86 1.44 -5.85
C GLY A 91 -7.28 2.03 -7.14
N MET A 92 -8.17 2.68 -7.90
CA MET A 92 -7.88 3.20 -9.23
C MET A 92 -7.21 4.59 -9.21
N TRP A 93 -6.88 5.11 -8.03
CA TRP A 93 -6.21 6.40 -7.85
C TRP A 93 -4.78 6.43 -8.39
N LYS A 94 -4.12 5.28 -8.51
CA LYS A 94 -2.81 5.16 -9.15
C LYS A 94 -2.95 4.87 -10.64
N THR A 95 -2.05 5.43 -11.43
CA THR A 95 -1.95 5.12 -12.86
C THR A 95 -1.70 3.62 -13.09
N PRO A 96 -2.09 3.07 -14.25
CA PRO A 96 -1.79 1.68 -14.59
C PRO A 96 -0.29 1.36 -14.56
N ALA A 97 0.57 2.32 -14.94
CA ALA A 97 2.01 2.16 -14.92
C ALA A 97 2.55 2.01 -13.48
N GLU A 98 2.15 2.90 -12.56
CA GLU A 98 2.55 2.82 -11.14
C GLU A 98 2.10 1.51 -10.51
N ARG A 99 0.88 1.06 -10.80
CA ARG A 99 0.38 -0.24 -10.31
C ARG A 99 1.21 -1.41 -10.84
N CYS A 100 1.57 -1.37 -12.12
CA CYS A 100 2.44 -2.39 -12.73
C CYS A 100 3.83 -2.42 -12.07
N PHE A 101 4.45 -1.26 -11.86
CA PHE A 101 5.75 -1.17 -11.21
C PHE A 101 5.72 -1.71 -9.78
N MET A 102 4.72 -1.36 -8.98
CA MET A 102 4.59 -1.89 -7.62
C MET A 102 4.31 -3.40 -7.61
N TRP A 103 3.56 -3.92 -8.60
CA TRP A 103 3.29 -5.36 -8.68
C TRP A 103 4.54 -6.16 -9.05
N ILE A 104 5.33 -5.69 -10.02
CA ILE A 104 6.54 -6.37 -10.48
C ILE A 104 7.71 -6.19 -9.50
N GLY A 105 7.95 -4.94 -9.08
CA GLY A 105 9.11 -4.57 -8.28
C GLY A 105 8.88 -4.63 -6.76
N GLY A 106 7.63 -4.75 -6.32
CA GLY A 106 7.27 -4.56 -4.91
C GLY A 106 7.55 -3.14 -4.43
N PHE A 107 7.68 -2.98 -3.11
CA PHE A 107 8.09 -1.72 -2.48
C PHE A 107 9.60 -1.78 -2.19
N ARG A 108 10.39 -1.12 -3.05
CA ARG A 108 11.88 -1.06 -2.96
C ARG A 108 12.41 0.38 -3.03
N PRO A 109 12.06 1.28 -2.09
CA PRO A 109 12.55 2.65 -2.07
C PRO A 109 14.08 2.79 -2.00
N SER A 110 14.80 1.83 -1.43
CA SER A 110 16.27 1.79 -1.36
C SER A 110 16.91 1.75 -2.76
N GLU A 111 16.33 0.96 -3.68
CA GLU A 111 16.77 0.93 -5.09
C GLU A 111 16.42 2.23 -5.82
N LEU A 112 15.28 2.84 -5.51
CA LEU A 112 14.91 4.14 -6.07
C LEU A 112 15.91 5.23 -5.64
N ILE A 113 16.33 5.23 -4.36
CA ILE A 113 17.35 6.15 -3.85
C ILE A 113 18.67 5.97 -4.61
N LYS A 114 19.11 4.72 -4.85
CA LYS A 114 20.33 4.44 -5.64
C LYS A 114 20.26 5.04 -7.05
N ILE A 115 19.12 4.92 -7.73
CA ILE A 115 18.93 5.49 -9.06
C ILE A 115 18.97 7.02 -9.00
N ILE A 116 18.27 7.63 -8.04
CA ILE A 116 18.17 9.09 -7.91
C ILE A 116 19.55 9.74 -7.68
N ILE A 117 20.41 9.14 -6.84
CA ILE A 117 21.76 9.68 -6.58
C ILE A 117 22.53 9.89 -7.89
N SER A 118 22.43 8.95 -8.84
CA SER A 118 23.12 9.04 -10.14
C SER A 118 22.66 10.18 -11.03
N GLN A 119 21.53 10.81 -10.71
CA GLN A 119 20.91 11.87 -11.49
C GLN A 119 21.09 13.26 -10.86
N ILE A 120 21.63 13.35 -9.65
CA ILE A 120 21.78 14.60 -8.90
C ILE A 120 23.27 14.88 -8.74
N GLU A 121 23.83 15.73 -9.61
CA GLU A 121 25.20 16.24 -9.50
C GLU A 121 25.22 17.76 -9.71
N PRO A 122 26.10 18.51 -9.02
CA PRO A 122 27.08 18.06 -8.02
C PRO A 122 26.48 17.94 -6.60
N LEU A 123 26.94 16.95 -5.82
CA LEU A 123 26.60 16.76 -4.40
C LEU A 123 27.84 16.93 -3.52
N THR A 124 27.66 17.49 -2.33
CA THR A 124 28.72 17.56 -1.31
C THR A 124 28.96 16.19 -0.67
N GLU A 125 30.17 15.95 -0.14
CA GLU A 125 30.48 14.70 0.59
C GLU A 125 29.50 14.42 1.74
N GLN A 126 29.08 15.48 2.46
CA GLN A 126 28.11 15.35 3.54
C GLN A 126 26.73 14.90 3.03
N GLN A 127 26.28 15.42 1.88
CA GLN A 127 25.02 14.99 1.26
C GLN A 127 25.12 13.55 0.76
N ILE A 128 26.25 13.17 0.16
CA ILE A 128 26.48 11.78 -0.28
C ILE A 128 26.39 10.82 0.92
N LEU A 129 27.10 11.09 2.01
CA LEU A 129 27.05 10.27 3.22
C LEU A 129 25.65 10.21 3.82
N GLY A 130 24.93 11.35 3.84
CA GLY A 130 23.55 11.41 4.33
C GLY A 130 22.60 10.54 3.50
N ILE A 131 22.70 10.60 2.17
CA ILE A 131 21.85 9.81 1.29
C ILE A 131 22.22 8.32 1.35
N CYS A 132 23.50 7.96 1.46
CA CYS A 132 23.92 6.58 1.70
C CYS A 132 23.37 6.03 3.02
N GLY A 133 23.38 6.82 4.10
CA GLY A 133 22.76 6.45 5.36
C GLY A 133 21.25 6.26 5.25
N LEU A 134 20.56 7.17 4.55
CA LEU A 134 19.13 7.03 4.26
C LEU A 134 18.85 5.75 3.47
N GLN A 135 19.62 5.47 2.42
CA GLN A 135 19.49 4.26 1.61
C GLN A 135 19.66 2.99 2.44
N GLN A 136 20.68 2.94 3.31
CA GLN A 136 20.91 1.81 4.21
C GLN A 136 19.74 1.61 5.18
N SER A 137 19.36 2.66 5.92
CA SER A 137 18.25 2.57 6.88
C SER A 137 16.92 2.18 6.21
N THR A 138 16.70 2.66 4.98
CA THR A 138 15.54 2.29 4.18
C THR A 138 15.57 0.81 3.78
N GLN A 139 16.74 0.30 3.37
CA GLN A 139 16.91 -1.12 3.05
C GLN A 139 16.65 -2.01 4.27
N GLU A 140 17.18 -1.65 5.44
CA GLU A 140 16.95 -2.38 6.69
C GLU A 140 15.44 -2.44 7.03
N ALA A 141 14.72 -1.33 6.86
CA ALA A 141 13.27 -1.28 7.06
C ALA A 141 12.50 -2.14 6.04
N GLU A 142 12.92 -2.15 4.77
CA GLU A 142 12.34 -3.03 3.74
C GLU A 142 12.55 -4.51 4.03
N GLU A 143 13.73 -4.89 4.49
CA GLU A 143 14.06 -6.27 4.86
C GLU A 143 13.22 -6.73 6.06
N ALA A 144 13.09 -5.88 7.09
CA ALA A 144 12.23 -6.15 8.24
C ALA A 144 10.76 -6.31 7.84
N LEU A 145 10.23 -5.44 6.97
CA LEU A 145 8.87 -5.55 6.45
C LEU A 145 8.66 -6.82 5.62
N SER A 146 9.63 -7.16 4.76
CA SER A 146 9.56 -8.37 3.93
C SER A 146 9.52 -9.62 4.80
N GLN A 147 10.40 -9.71 5.81
CA GLN A 147 10.41 -10.80 6.78
C GLN A 147 9.09 -10.89 7.56
N GLY A 148 8.55 -9.74 7.99
CA GLY A 148 7.26 -9.69 8.66
C GLY A 148 6.12 -10.22 7.77
N LEU A 149 6.08 -9.80 6.51
CA LEU A 149 5.08 -10.27 5.55
C LEU A 149 5.20 -11.78 5.28
N ASP A 150 6.41 -12.30 5.15
CA ASP A 150 6.66 -13.73 4.98
C ASP A 150 6.18 -14.54 6.19
N ALA A 151 6.44 -14.06 7.41
CA ALA A 151 5.95 -14.67 8.65
C ALA A 151 4.42 -14.64 8.74
N LEU A 152 3.79 -13.52 8.37
CA LEU A 152 2.34 -13.39 8.29
C LEU A 152 1.74 -14.41 7.31
N ASN A 153 2.30 -14.50 6.11
CA ASN A 153 1.82 -15.41 5.07
C ASN A 153 1.95 -16.88 5.49
N GLN A 154 3.07 -17.25 6.14
CA GLN A 154 3.24 -18.59 6.73
C GLN A 154 2.18 -18.86 7.79
N SER A 155 1.96 -17.95 8.74
CA SER A 155 0.94 -18.10 9.79
C SER A 155 -0.47 -18.25 9.21
N LEU A 156 -0.82 -17.48 8.18
CA LEU A 156 -2.10 -17.60 7.48
C LEU A 156 -2.22 -18.94 6.76
N SER A 157 -1.19 -19.35 6.02
CA SER A 157 -1.15 -20.64 5.31
C SER A 157 -1.30 -21.82 6.27
N GLU A 158 -0.56 -21.82 7.37
CA GLU A 158 -0.68 -22.84 8.42
C GLU A 158 -2.06 -22.85 9.05
N THR A 159 -2.69 -21.69 9.26
CA THR A 159 -4.05 -21.59 9.82
C THR A 159 -5.08 -22.19 8.86
N ILE A 160 -4.98 -21.90 7.56
CA ILE A 160 -5.91 -22.41 6.54
C ILE A 160 -5.74 -23.91 6.31
N THR A 161 -4.50 -24.41 6.30
CA THR A 161 -4.18 -25.82 6.03
C THR A 161 -4.33 -26.72 7.25
N SER A 162 -4.54 -26.15 8.45
CA SER A 162 -4.75 -26.94 9.66
C SER A 162 -6.05 -27.76 9.58
N ASP A 163 -5.94 -29.07 9.87
CA ASP A 163 -7.07 -30.02 9.95
C ASP A 163 -8.13 -29.69 11.02
N SER A 164 -7.94 -28.60 11.77
CA SER A 164 -8.91 -28.06 12.73
C SER A 164 -10.22 -27.61 12.06
N LEU A 165 -10.20 -27.27 10.77
CA LEU A 165 -11.40 -26.87 10.00
C LEU A 165 -12.07 -28.04 9.25
N SER A 166 -11.40 -29.18 9.12
CA SER A 166 -11.83 -30.35 8.32
C SER A 166 -12.34 -31.51 9.18
N CYS A 167 -12.10 -31.51 10.49
CA CYS A 167 -12.52 -32.58 11.38
C CYS A 167 -14.03 -32.52 11.74
N PRO A 168 -14.77 -33.64 11.65
CA PRO A 168 -16.12 -33.73 12.19
C PRO A 168 -16.11 -33.43 13.70
N PRO A 169 -17.20 -32.87 14.26
CA PRO A 169 -17.26 -32.49 15.66
C PRO A 169 -17.24 -33.74 16.54
N ASN A 170 -16.05 -34.20 16.92
CA ASN A 170 -15.88 -35.10 18.05
C ASN A 170 -15.68 -34.24 19.30
N MET A 171 -16.69 -34.21 20.17
CA MET A 171 -16.77 -33.33 21.34
C MET A 171 -15.57 -33.46 22.30
N ALA A 172 -14.86 -34.60 22.27
CA ALA A 172 -13.63 -34.83 23.04
C ALA A 172 -12.42 -34.02 22.57
N ASN A 173 -12.36 -33.61 21.30
CA ASN A 173 -11.20 -32.93 20.70
C ASN A 173 -11.41 -31.41 20.50
N TYR A 174 -12.63 -30.91 20.69
CA TYR A 174 -13.01 -29.51 20.44
C TYR A 174 -12.18 -28.53 21.29
N MET A 175 -11.99 -28.82 22.57
CA MET A 175 -11.28 -27.91 23.48
C MET A 175 -9.79 -27.78 23.12
N GLY A 176 -9.17 -28.87 22.64
CA GLY A 176 -7.79 -28.86 22.13
C GLY A 176 -7.67 -28.08 20.82
N GLN A 177 -8.63 -28.25 19.90
CA GLN A 177 -8.67 -27.49 18.65
C GLN A 177 -8.90 -25.99 18.88
N MET A 178 -9.79 -25.64 19.82
CA MET A 178 -10.02 -24.24 20.21
C MET A 178 -8.76 -23.60 20.82
N ALA A 179 -8.04 -24.30 21.70
CA ALA A 179 -6.79 -23.79 22.27
C ALA A 179 -5.73 -23.53 21.19
N LEU A 180 -5.63 -24.41 20.18
CA LEU A 180 -4.72 -24.27 19.05
C LEU A 180 -5.10 -23.09 18.15
N ALA A 181 -6.40 -22.94 17.84
CA ALA A 181 -6.92 -21.82 17.07
C ALA A 181 -6.70 -20.47 17.79
N MET A 182 -6.92 -20.42 19.11
CA MET A 182 -6.69 -19.23 19.93
C MET A 182 -5.22 -18.81 19.99
N ASN A 183 -4.29 -19.78 20.08
CA ASN A 183 -2.86 -19.49 20.07
C ASN A 183 -2.41 -18.90 18.71
N LYS A 184 -2.90 -19.48 17.60
CA LYS A 184 -2.67 -18.95 16.25
C LYS A 184 -3.24 -17.54 16.08
N LEU A 185 -4.47 -17.30 16.56
CA LEU A 185 -5.08 -15.97 16.53
C LEU A 185 -4.28 -14.96 17.35
N SER A 186 -3.77 -15.34 18.52
CA SER A 186 -2.92 -14.49 19.35
C SER A 186 -1.58 -14.17 18.68
N THR A 187 -0.98 -15.13 17.97
CA THR A 187 0.24 -14.90 17.18
C THR A 187 -0.01 -13.90 16.06
N LEU A 188 -1.14 -14.03 15.36
CA LEU A 188 -1.56 -13.09 14.33
C LEU A 188 -1.86 -11.69 14.89
N GLU A 189 -2.56 -11.59 16.03
CA GLU A 189 -2.84 -10.32 16.71
C GLU A 189 -1.54 -9.63 17.16
N SER A 190 -0.58 -10.38 17.69
CA SER A 190 0.73 -9.84 18.08
C SER A 190 1.49 -9.29 16.88
N PHE A 191 1.40 -9.94 15.71
CA PHE A 191 2.01 -9.45 14.49
C PHE A 191 1.37 -8.14 14.03
N VAL A 192 0.04 -8.06 14.03
CA VAL A 192 -0.71 -6.87 13.60
C VAL A 192 -0.46 -5.64 14.50
N ARG A 193 -0.04 -5.86 15.76
CA ARG A 193 0.25 -4.78 16.71
C ARG A 193 1.70 -4.29 16.72
N GLN A 194 2.64 -4.99 16.08
CA GLN A 194 4.02 -4.52 15.90
C GLN A 194 4.09 -3.41 14.86
#